data_AF-A0A1B6K186-F1
#
_entry.id   AF-A0A1B6K186-F1
#
_cell.length_a   1.000
_cell.length_b   1.000
_cell.length_c   1.000
_cell.angle_alpha   90.00
_cell.angle_beta   90.00
_cell.angle_gamma   90.00
#
_symmetry.space_group_name_H-M   'P 1'
#
loop_
_entity.id
_entity.type
_entity.pdbx_description
1 polymer ?
#
loop_
_entity_poly.entity_id
_entity_poly.type
_entity_poly.pdbx_seq_one_letter_code
_entity_poly.pdbx_strand_id
1 'polypeptide(L)'
;QLENQQNNFSKHLSNVLHDPLMSERYRDFPPSPEELGKMLKGFVIYFGVKSNSDLEKDPFVVIQESFSKSDRFGSLEVEEREYQEFQCDLKQICVLRWQGVMLVRAVGSTREEARHNAAISLINSLAHTCYTVQAKYSYYCGGKLPLFMLRDKEKPGIYKIISRDELIKSVTDQLKLLRGQGLYVGRGVDATSIQVALNVLEEFFSKNSSSHCELLFGAKNNSQYSLFEHKQIFSHVDNLPELQVRSVRGFGRGVYSAVSRRFTPQQLCSYLLAYGQDHLRYRLIPPQGPQIQLLLPDAQYSPDIVRSVFKTSETAPHTQSHVQPSLRSGSFRGGRGYRGNAKRGLLK
;
A
#
# COMPACT_ATOMS: atom_id res chain seq x y z
N GLN A 1 18.66 -8.33 27.13
CA GLN A 1 19.48 -7.08 27.19
C GLN A 1 19.51 -6.29 25.87
N LEU A 2 18.70 -6.65 24.84
CA LEU A 2 18.57 -5.91 23.58
C LEU A 2 17.28 -5.07 23.46
N GLU A 3 16.38 -5.12 24.43
CA GLU A 3 15.07 -4.43 24.37
C GLU A 3 15.07 -2.97 24.82
N ASN A 4 16.15 -2.49 25.47
CA ASN A 4 16.18 -1.13 26.03
C ASN A 4 16.86 -0.06 25.16
N GLN A 5 17.28 -0.37 23.93
CA GLN A 5 17.90 0.63 23.04
C GLN A 5 16.95 1.27 22.02
N GLN A 6 15.73 0.75 21.83
CA GLN A 6 14.80 1.31 20.83
C GLN A 6 13.86 2.40 21.36
N ASN A 7 13.63 2.49 22.67
CA ASN A 7 12.67 3.46 23.25
C ASN A 7 13.21 4.88 23.48
N ASN A 8 14.50 5.14 23.20
CA ASN A 8 15.11 6.47 23.35
C ASN A 8 15.30 7.23 22.02
N PHE A 9 14.88 6.68 20.87
CA PHE A 9 15.11 7.33 19.57
C PHE A 9 14.04 8.34 19.13
N SER A 10 13.00 8.59 19.93
CA SER A 10 11.84 9.39 19.50
C SER A 10 11.81 10.84 20.00
N LYS A 11 12.88 11.36 20.61
CA LYS A 11 12.95 12.76 21.03
C LYS A 11 14.27 13.39 20.56
N HIS A 12 14.16 14.37 19.65
CA HIS A 12 15.22 15.04 18.87
C HIS A 12 15.67 14.36 17.57
N LEU A 13 14.75 14.20 16.62
CA LEU A 13 15.16 14.27 15.22
C LEU A 13 15.31 15.74 14.86
N SER A 14 16.55 16.23 14.90
CA SER A 14 16.91 17.50 14.30
C SER A 14 16.49 17.47 12.84
N ASN A 15 15.57 18.35 12.43
CA ASN A 15 15.37 18.67 11.02
C ASN A 15 16.77 18.87 10.41
N VAL A 16 17.02 18.27 9.24
CA VAL A 16 18.28 18.54 8.54
C VAL A 16 18.26 20.03 8.20
N LEU A 17 18.97 20.83 8.98
CA LEU A 17 19.16 22.24 8.71
C LEU A 17 20.12 22.33 7.53
N HIS A 18 19.63 22.82 6.39
CA HIS A 18 20.52 23.04 5.26
C HIS A 18 21.52 24.17 5.57
N ASP A 19 22.70 24.06 4.96
CA ASP A 19 23.71 25.12 4.94
C ASP A 19 23.20 26.28 4.06
N PRO A 20 23.05 27.52 4.58
CA PRO A 20 22.56 28.67 3.82
C PRO A 20 23.27 28.91 2.48
N LEU A 21 24.56 28.54 2.38
CA LEU A 21 25.34 28.65 1.15
C LEU A 21 24.79 27.75 0.01
N MET A 22 24.13 26.65 0.36
CA MET A 22 23.52 25.74 -0.60
C MET A 22 22.26 26.34 -1.21
N SER A 23 21.46 27.08 -0.44
CA SER A 23 20.28 27.78 -0.99
C SER A 23 20.66 28.84 -2.01
N GLU A 24 21.75 29.57 -1.77
CA GLU A 24 22.25 30.54 -2.73
C GLU A 24 22.78 29.86 -4.00
N ARG A 25 23.59 28.80 -3.85
CA ARG A 25 24.19 28.07 -4.98
C ARG A 25 23.14 27.44 -5.91
N TYR A 26 22.09 26.85 -5.34
CA TYR A 26 21.05 26.14 -6.08
C TYR A 26 19.74 26.94 -6.15
N ARG A 27 19.84 28.26 -6.09
CA ARG A 27 18.68 29.14 -6.22
C ARG A 27 18.03 29.01 -7.59
N ASP A 28 18.85 28.98 -8.64
CA ASP A 28 18.43 29.07 -10.04
C ASP A 28 18.71 27.81 -10.87
N PHE A 29 19.54 26.90 -10.35
CA PHE A 29 19.93 25.67 -11.04
C PHE A 29 19.82 24.45 -10.12
N PRO A 30 19.34 23.30 -10.63
CA PRO A 30 19.27 22.08 -9.84
C PRO A 30 20.65 21.44 -9.64
N PRO A 31 20.89 20.74 -8.51
CA PRO A 31 22.12 20.00 -8.26
C PRO A 31 22.26 18.80 -9.20
N SER A 32 23.49 18.32 -9.41
CA SER A 32 23.71 17.04 -10.08
C SER A 32 23.14 15.87 -9.26
N PRO A 33 22.84 14.70 -9.85
CA PRO A 33 22.36 13.53 -9.10
C PRO A 33 23.27 13.12 -7.93
N GLU A 34 24.60 13.24 -8.09
CA GLU A 34 25.58 12.93 -7.06
C GLU A 34 25.56 13.95 -5.91
N GLU A 35 25.44 15.24 -6.25
CA GLU A 35 25.29 16.31 -5.26
C GLU A 35 23.97 16.17 -4.50
N LEU A 36 22.88 15.89 -5.22
CA LEU A 36 21.56 15.65 -4.66
C LEU A 36 21.58 14.48 -3.67
N GLY A 37 22.25 13.37 -3.99
CA GLY A 37 22.41 12.22 -3.09
C GLY A 37 23.20 12.52 -1.83
N LYS A 38 24.19 13.42 -1.90
CA LYS A 38 24.92 13.89 -0.72
C LYS A 38 24.04 14.79 0.15
N MET A 39 23.28 15.68 -0.47
CA MET A 39 22.36 16.60 0.22
C MET A 39 21.24 15.85 0.93
N LEU A 40 20.63 14.89 0.24
CA LEU A 40 19.49 14.11 0.71
C LEU A 40 19.94 12.75 1.26
N LYS A 41 21.07 12.71 1.96
CA LYS A 41 21.63 11.45 2.48
C LYS A 41 20.65 10.75 3.42
N GLY A 42 20.24 9.53 3.03
CA GLY A 42 19.26 8.72 3.76
C GLY A 42 17.81 9.03 3.38
N PHE A 43 17.57 9.82 2.33
CA PHE A 43 16.27 9.93 1.70
C PHE A 43 15.87 8.58 1.07
N VAL A 44 14.58 8.28 1.12
CA VAL A 44 13.99 7.05 0.59
C VAL A 44 12.80 7.45 -0.27
N ILE A 45 12.81 7.04 -1.52
CA ILE A 45 11.68 7.22 -2.43
C ILE A 45 10.61 6.21 -2.04
N TYR A 46 9.39 6.68 -1.78
CA TYR A 46 8.29 5.86 -1.29
C TYR A 46 7.14 5.79 -2.30
N PHE A 47 7.08 4.71 -3.06
CA PHE A 47 5.92 4.35 -3.88
C PHE A 47 4.89 3.66 -3.00
N GLY A 48 4.09 4.48 -2.33
CA GLY A 48 3.12 4.08 -1.33
C GLY A 48 1.77 3.61 -1.88
N VAL A 49 0.80 3.62 -0.97
CA VAL A 49 -0.60 3.28 -1.26
C VAL A 49 -1.52 4.38 -0.75
N LYS A 50 -2.60 4.60 -1.50
CA LYS A 50 -3.66 5.56 -1.19
C LYS A 50 -4.50 5.10 0.01
N SER A 51 -5.35 6.00 0.50
CA SER A 51 -6.34 5.70 1.56
C SER A 51 -7.34 4.61 1.16
N ASN A 52 -7.57 4.41 -0.14
CA ASN A 52 -8.41 3.33 -0.69
C ASN A 52 -7.61 2.05 -1.03
N SER A 53 -6.36 1.96 -0.55
CA SER A 53 -5.43 0.85 -0.74
C SER A 53 -4.99 0.60 -2.19
N ASP A 54 -5.29 1.51 -3.11
CA ASP A 54 -4.74 1.46 -4.45
C ASP A 54 -3.28 1.95 -4.46
N LEU A 55 -2.50 1.54 -5.44
CA LEU A 55 -1.12 2.00 -5.59
C LEU A 55 -1.11 3.48 -5.99
N GLU A 56 -0.18 4.25 -5.44
CA GLU A 56 0.09 5.58 -5.99
C GLU A 56 0.85 5.45 -7.31
N LYS A 57 0.32 6.10 -8.34
CA LYS A 57 0.84 6.08 -9.71
C LYS A 57 1.34 7.44 -10.14
N ASP A 58 0.78 8.51 -9.58
CA ASP A 58 1.19 9.86 -9.93
C ASP A 58 2.59 10.15 -9.35
N PRO A 59 3.62 10.33 -10.20
CA PRO A 59 4.98 10.59 -9.76
C PRO A 59 5.07 11.84 -8.88
N PHE A 60 4.22 12.84 -9.14
CA PHE A 60 4.19 14.07 -8.37
C PHE A 60 3.71 13.82 -6.94
N VAL A 61 2.67 13.01 -6.76
CA VAL A 61 2.20 12.61 -5.43
C VAL A 61 3.24 11.71 -4.74
N VAL A 62 3.86 10.77 -5.47
CA VAL A 62 4.93 9.91 -4.92
C VAL A 62 6.04 10.75 -4.30
N ILE A 63 6.55 11.75 -5.02
CA ILE A 63 7.66 12.55 -4.50
C ILE A 63 7.21 13.43 -3.32
N GLN A 64 6.03 14.04 -3.38
CA GLN A 64 5.48 14.81 -2.26
C GLN A 64 5.26 13.96 -1.00
N GLU A 65 4.75 12.73 -1.16
CA GLU A 65 4.58 11.80 -0.05
C GLU A 65 5.93 11.31 0.50
N SER A 66 6.91 11.08 -0.38
CA SER A 66 8.25 10.64 0.04
C SER A 66 8.93 11.66 0.95
N PHE A 67 8.76 12.94 0.63
CA PHE A 67 9.21 14.05 1.49
C PHE A 67 8.35 14.16 2.75
N SER A 68 7.03 14.35 2.61
CA SER A 68 6.16 14.65 3.76
C SER A 68 6.07 13.53 4.80
N LYS A 69 6.22 12.26 4.39
CA LYS A 69 6.25 11.11 5.29
C LYS A 69 7.65 10.82 5.82
N SER A 70 8.68 11.50 5.33
CA SER A 70 10.01 11.38 5.90
C SER A 70 10.08 11.97 7.29
N ASP A 71 10.80 11.29 8.17
CA ASP A 71 11.16 11.76 9.50
C ASP A 71 12.14 12.95 9.52
N ARG A 72 12.79 13.29 8.40
CA ARG A 72 13.92 14.25 8.37
C ARG A 72 13.79 15.38 7.36
N PHE A 73 13.05 15.17 6.27
CA PHE A 73 13.06 16.08 5.11
C PHE A 73 11.85 17.02 5.04
N GLY A 74 10.71 16.69 5.66
CA GLY A 74 9.55 17.59 5.67
C GLY A 74 8.89 17.73 4.30
N SER A 75 8.34 18.90 3.96
CA SER A 75 7.56 19.08 2.73
C SER A 75 8.36 19.62 1.55
N LEU A 76 7.91 19.33 0.34
CA LEU A 76 8.37 19.98 -0.89
C LEU A 76 7.58 21.26 -1.17
N GLU A 77 8.29 22.32 -1.51
CA GLU A 77 7.75 23.55 -2.06
C GLU A 77 7.55 23.37 -3.57
N VAL A 78 6.43 23.86 -4.10
CA VAL A 78 6.09 23.75 -5.51
C VAL A 78 5.82 25.14 -6.04
N GLU A 79 6.65 25.59 -6.97
CA GLU A 79 6.44 26.85 -7.69
C GLU A 79 5.99 26.56 -9.11
N GLU A 80 4.93 27.25 -9.53
CA GLU A 80 4.37 27.11 -10.86
C GLU A 80 4.29 28.48 -11.52
N ARG A 81 4.75 28.55 -12.76
CA ARG A 81 4.79 29.80 -13.52
C ARG A 81 4.39 29.56 -14.95
N GLU A 82 3.65 30.50 -15.51
CA GLU A 82 3.39 30.54 -16.93
C GLU A 82 4.51 31.30 -17.62
N TYR A 83 4.92 30.81 -18.78
CA TYR A 83 5.98 31.41 -19.56
C TYR A 83 5.64 31.33 -21.04
N GLN A 84 5.77 32.46 -21.72
CA GLN A 84 5.58 32.55 -23.16
C GLN A 84 6.83 33.21 -23.78
N GLU A 85 7.56 32.45 -24.59
CA GLU A 85 8.56 33.03 -25.49
C GLU A 85 7.87 33.67 -26.70
N PHE A 86 8.49 34.72 -27.25
CA PHE A 86 7.95 35.45 -28.40
C PHE A 86 7.66 34.46 -29.55
N GLN A 87 6.41 34.43 -30.02
CA GLN A 87 5.90 33.53 -31.08
C GLN A 87 5.83 32.03 -30.73
N CYS A 88 5.88 31.66 -29.45
CA CYS A 88 5.67 30.27 -28.99
C CYS A 88 4.36 30.11 -28.20
N ASP A 89 3.86 28.88 -28.19
CA ASP A 89 2.72 28.48 -27.36
C ASP A 89 3.04 28.70 -25.87
N LEU A 90 2.02 29.07 -25.09
CA LEU A 90 2.14 29.21 -23.64
C LEU A 90 2.66 27.90 -23.03
N LYS A 91 3.76 27.98 -22.28
CA LYS A 91 4.33 26.86 -21.53
C LYS A 91 4.12 27.06 -20.04
N GLN A 92 3.99 25.93 -19.35
CA GLN A 92 3.89 25.85 -17.90
C GLN A 92 5.21 25.35 -17.36
N ILE A 93 5.74 26.01 -16.34
CA ILE A 93 6.97 25.63 -15.65
C ILE A 93 6.61 25.17 -14.25
N CYS A 94 7.12 24.00 -13.86
CA CYS A 94 7.05 23.49 -12.49
C CYS A 94 8.46 23.40 -11.91
N VAL A 95 8.65 23.99 -10.73
CA VAL A 95 9.90 23.94 -9.96
C VAL A 95 9.60 23.30 -8.61
N LEU A 96 10.34 22.23 -8.28
CA LEU A 96 10.27 21.61 -6.97
C LEU A 96 11.45 22.10 -6.13
N ARG A 97 11.15 22.65 -4.96
CA ARG A 97 12.13 23.14 -4.01
C ARG A 97 12.07 22.40 -2.68
N TRP A 98 13.21 22.34 -2.01
CA TRP A 98 13.31 21.85 -0.65
C TRP A 98 14.17 22.80 0.15
N GLN A 99 13.59 23.47 1.16
CA GLN A 99 14.26 24.46 1.98
C GLN A 99 14.98 25.54 1.14
N GLY A 100 14.30 26.09 0.13
CA GLY A 100 14.87 27.11 -0.78
C GLY A 100 15.75 26.57 -1.93
N VAL A 101 16.29 25.35 -1.82
CA VAL A 101 17.10 24.71 -2.88
C VAL A 101 16.20 24.25 -4.02
N MET A 102 16.51 24.64 -5.26
CA MET A 102 15.87 24.07 -6.45
C MET A 102 16.35 22.63 -6.65
N LEU A 103 15.44 21.67 -6.53
CA LEU A 103 15.78 20.26 -6.79
C LEU A 103 15.62 19.90 -8.26
N VAL A 104 14.60 20.46 -8.91
CA VAL A 104 14.32 20.23 -10.33
C VAL A 104 13.49 21.38 -10.91
N ARG A 105 13.63 21.59 -12.21
CA ARG A 105 12.77 22.45 -13.03
C ARG A 105 12.38 21.68 -14.28
N ALA A 106 11.09 21.64 -14.59
CA ALA A 106 10.60 21.08 -15.84
C ALA A 106 9.54 21.97 -16.48
N VAL A 107 9.36 21.77 -17.79
CA VAL A 107 8.40 22.49 -18.61
C VAL A 107 7.38 21.50 -19.15
N GLY A 108 6.14 21.95 -19.32
CA GLY A 108 5.05 21.22 -19.97
C GLY A 108 4.17 22.17 -20.76
N SER A 109 3.34 21.61 -21.64
CA SER A 109 2.30 22.35 -22.36
C SER A 109 1.09 22.62 -21.45
N THR A 110 0.89 21.79 -20.41
CA THR A 110 -0.06 22.01 -19.32
C THR A 110 0.62 21.99 -17.96
N ARG A 111 -0.11 22.44 -16.93
CA ARG A 111 0.36 22.42 -15.53
C ARG A 111 0.61 20.99 -15.05
N GLU A 112 -0.29 20.08 -15.41
CA GLU A 112 -0.22 18.66 -15.06
C GLU A 112 1.00 18.00 -15.73
N GLU A 113 1.25 18.31 -17.01
CA GLU A 113 2.41 17.81 -17.73
C GLU A 113 3.72 18.33 -17.12
N ALA A 114 3.78 19.63 -16.79
CA ALA A 114 4.95 20.23 -16.14
C ALA A 114 5.25 19.58 -14.78
N ARG A 115 4.23 19.34 -13.95
CA ARG A 115 4.35 18.60 -12.67
C ARG A 115 4.85 17.18 -12.86
N HIS A 116 4.24 16.46 -13.79
CA HIS A 116 4.59 15.08 -14.09
C HIS A 116 6.06 14.98 -14.52
N ASN A 117 6.48 15.84 -15.45
CA ASN A 117 7.85 15.90 -15.95
C ASN A 117 8.85 16.26 -14.83
N ALA A 118 8.53 17.25 -13.99
CA ALA A 118 9.37 17.63 -12.86
C ALA A 118 9.55 16.47 -11.88
N ALA A 119 8.45 15.81 -11.52
CA ALA A 119 8.48 14.70 -10.59
C ALA A 119 9.26 13.49 -11.12
N ILE A 120 9.08 13.11 -12.39
CA ILE A 120 9.85 12.02 -13.02
C ILE A 120 11.34 12.36 -13.03
N SER A 121 11.70 13.59 -13.42
CA SER A 121 13.09 14.03 -13.48
C SER A 121 13.75 13.98 -12.09
N LEU A 122 13.03 14.40 -11.04
CA LEU A 122 13.51 14.32 -9.67
C LEU A 122 13.63 12.87 -9.17
N ILE A 123 12.62 12.03 -9.41
CA ILE A 123 12.65 10.61 -9.03
C ILE A 123 13.84 9.91 -9.68
N ASN A 124 14.06 10.11 -10.98
CA ASN A 124 15.20 9.51 -11.69
C ASN A 124 16.54 9.98 -11.12
N SER A 125 16.68 11.28 -10.84
CA SER A 125 17.90 11.83 -10.24
C SER A 125 18.17 11.24 -8.85
N LEU A 126 17.12 11.05 -8.04
CA LEU A 126 17.23 10.44 -6.72
C LEU A 126 17.46 8.93 -6.78
N ALA A 127 16.94 8.23 -7.79
CA ALA A 127 17.10 6.79 -7.98
C ALA A 127 18.57 6.37 -8.07
N HIS A 128 19.43 7.27 -8.52
CA HIS A 128 20.87 7.02 -8.65
C HIS A 128 21.55 6.84 -7.28
N THR A 129 21.03 7.47 -6.23
CA THR A 129 21.70 7.60 -4.93
C THR A 129 20.85 7.15 -3.73
N CYS A 130 19.53 7.04 -3.90
CA CYS A 130 18.57 6.75 -2.84
C CYS A 130 17.96 5.35 -3.01
N TYR A 131 17.60 4.74 -1.88
CA TYR A 131 16.77 3.54 -1.89
C TYR A 131 15.33 3.88 -2.30
N THR A 132 14.66 2.92 -2.92
CA THR A 132 13.24 3.01 -3.25
C THR A 132 12.46 1.90 -2.57
N VAL A 133 11.42 2.27 -1.82
CA VAL A 133 10.46 1.34 -1.26
C VAL A 133 9.22 1.33 -2.14
N GLN A 134 8.83 0.15 -2.62
CA GLN A 134 7.72 0.00 -3.55
C GLN A 134 6.66 -0.96 -3.00
N ALA A 135 5.42 -0.48 -2.89
CA ALA A 135 4.28 -1.32 -2.57
C ALA A 135 3.99 -2.33 -3.69
N LYS A 136 3.71 -3.59 -3.32
CA LYS A 136 3.48 -4.68 -4.27
C LYS A 136 2.03 -4.74 -4.73
N TYR A 137 1.82 -4.73 -6.05
CA TYR A 137 0.49 -4.94 -6.62
C TYR A 137 -0.12 -6.28 -6.19
N SER A 138 0.69 -7.34 -6.03
CA SER A 138 0.22 -8.65 -5.57
C SER A 138 -0.46 -8.63 -4.19
N TYR A 139 -0.12 -7.66 -3.32
CA TYR A 139 -0.72 -7.48 -2.00
C TYR A 139 -1.84 -6.45 -2.00
N TYR A 140 -1.75 -5.39 -2.80
CA TYR A 140 -2.73 -4.31 -2.78
C TYR A 140 -3.83 -4.45 -3.84
N CYS A 141 -3.58 -5.23 -4.90
CA CYS A 141 -4.54 -5.68 -5.91
C CYS A 141 -5.48 -4.58 -6.45
N GLY A 142 -4.97 -3.36 -6.64
CA GLY A 142 -5.78 -2.22 -7.09
C GLY A 142 -6.81 -1.75 -6.06
N GLY A 143 -6.45 -1.72 -4.78
CA GLY A 143 -7.34 -1.38 -3.67
C GLY A 143 -8.30 -2.50 -3.28
N LYS A 144 -8.03 -3.74 -3.70
CA LYS A 144 -8.87 -4.91 -3.40
C LYS A 144 -8.18 -5.86 -2.45
N LEU A 145 -8.96 -6.54 -1.61
CA LEU A 145 -8.45 -7.56 -0.71
C LEU A 145 -7.93 -8.76 -1.52
N PRO A 146 -6.64 -9.15 -1.42
CA PRO A 146 -6.10 -10.26 -2.19
C PRO A 146 -6.81 -11.59 -1.94
N LEU A 147 -6.89 -12.42 -2.98
CA LEU A 147 -7.53 -13.73 -2.89
C LEU A 147 -6.88 -14.67 -1.88
N PHE A 148 -5.56 -14.56 -1.67
CA PHE A 148 -4.87 -15.40 -0.66
C PHE A 148 -5.34 -15.06 0.75
N MET A 149 -5.65 -13.80 1.06
CA MET A 149 -6.17 -13.40 2.38
C MET A 149 -7.60 -13.89 2.62
N LEU A 150 -8.36 -14.12 1.56
CA LEU A 150 -9.69 -14.73 1.65
C LEU A 150 -9.65 -16.24 1.96
N ARG A 151 -8.51 -16.89 1.66
CA ARG A 151 -8.25 -18.31 1.96
C ARG A 151 -7.64 -18.44 3.34
N ASP A 152 -6.56 -17.71 3.57
CA ASP A 152 -5.80 -17.70 4.82
C ASP A 152 -6.08 -16.39 5.55
N LYS A 153 -6.97 -16.42 6.54
CA LYS A 153 -7.40 -15.23 7.29
C LYS A 153 -6.30 -14.62 8.16
N GLU A 154 -5.22 -15.35 8.39
CA GLU A 154 -4.11 -14.91 9.22
C GLU A 154 -2.81 -15.42 8.64
N LYS A 155 -1.82 -14.52 8.56
CA LYS A 155 -0.43 -14.86 8.32
C LYS A 155 0.40 -14.21 9.43
N PRO A 156 0.96 -15.00 10.36
CA PRO A 156 1.70 -14.48 11.52
C PRO A 156 2.73 -13.43 11.13
N GLY A 157 2.73 -12.30 11.84
CA GLY A 157 3.64 -11.18 11.59
C GLY A 157 3.30 -10.31 10.37
N ILE A 158 2.30 -10.66 9.55
CA ILE A 158 1.98 -9.93 8.32
C ILE A 158 0.55 -9.38 8.35
N TYR A 159 -0.46 -10.24 8.50
CA TYR A 159 -1.84 -9.76 8.54
C TYR A 159 -2.77 -10.69 9.33
N LYS A 160 -3.87 -10.13 9.83
CA LYS A 160 -4.98 -10.86 10.44
C LYS A 160 -6.31 -10.22 10.04
N ILE A 161 -7.26 -11.03 9.61
CA ILE A 161 -8.63 -10.61 9.35
C ILE A 161 -9.50 -10.99 10.55
N ILE A 162 -10.27 -10.04 11.05
CA ILE A 162 -11.26 -10.23 12.11
C ILE A 162 -12.63 -9.91 11.53
N SER A 163 -13.48 -10.93 11.49
CA SER A 163 -14.91 -10.73 11.20
C SER A 163 -15.70 -10.42 12.47
N ARG A 164 -16.84 -9.73 12.29
CA ARG A 164 -17.74 -9.38 13.39
C ARG A 164 -18.20 -10.63 14.16
N ASP A 165 -18.59 -11.68 13.44
CA ASP A 165 -19.09 -12.91 14.04
C ASP A 165 -18.03 -13.64 14.86
N GLU A 166 -16.78 -13.67 14.37
CA GLU A 166 -15.64 -14.25 15.11
C GLU A 166 -15.38 -13.48 16.40
N LEU A 167 -15.46 -12.16 16.34
CA LEU A 167 -15.29 -11.31 17.52
C LEU A 167 -16.40 -11.54 18.55
N ILE A 168 -17.66 -11.51 18.11
CA ILE A 168 -18.83 -11.77 18.97
C ILE A 168 -18.70 -13.14 19.63
N LYS A 169 -18.35 -14.16 18.84
CA LYS A 169 -18.18 -15.54 19.33
C LYS A 169 -17.05 -15.62 20.35
N SER A 170 -15.88 -15.06 20.06
CA SER A 170 -14.72 -15.08 20.96
C SER A 170 -15.05 -14.45 22.32
N VAL A 171 -15.70 -13.28 22.33
CA VAL A 171 -16.11 -12.63 23.58
C VAL A 171 -17.18 -13.43 24.32
N THR A 172 -18.18 -13.93 23.60
CA THR A 172 -19.24 -14.74 24.19
C THR A 172 -18.68 -16.00 24.86
N ASP A 173 -17.71 -16.67 24.22
CA ASP A 173 -17.08 -17.87 24.74
C ASP A 173 -16.17 -17.56 25.95
N GLN A 174 -15.44 -16.44 25.95
CA GLN A 174 -14.68 -15.97 27.12
C GLN A 174 -15.59 -15.64 28.31
N LEU A 175 -16.70 -14.95 28.08
CA LEU A 175 -17.66 -14.62 29.15
C LEU A 175 -18.31 -15.88 29.74
N LYS A 176 -18.60 -16.89 28.92
CA LYS A 176 -19.09 -18.20 29.40
C LYS A 176 -18.06 -18.88 30.29
N LEU A 177 -16.78 -18.87 29.91
CA LEU A 177 -15.70 -19.44 30.71
C LEU A 177 -15.60 -18.75 32.09
N LEU A 178 -15.56 -17.42 32.11
CA LEU A 178 -15.47 -16.64 33.36
C LEU A 178 -16.69 -16.85 34.26
N ARG A 179 -17.88 -17.01 33.68
CA ARG A 179 -19.09 -17.35 34.43
C ARG A 179 -18.99 -18.76 35.03
N GLY A 180 -18.48 -19.74 34.29
CA GLY A 180 -18.24 -21.09 34.78
C GLY A 180 -17.21 -21.14 35.93
N GLN A 181 -16.28 -20.19 35.97
CA GLN A 181 -15.29 -20.03 37.04
C GLN A 181 -15.80 -19.17 38.22
N GLY A 182 -17.04 -18.65 38.17
CA GLY A 182 -17.57 -17.74 39.18
C GLY A 182 -16.91 -16.35 39.21
N LEU A 183 -16.05 -16.03 38.24
CA LEU A 183 -15.30 -14.77 38.14
C LEU A 183 -16.12 -13.65 37.47
N TYR A 184 -17.26 -13.97 36.87
CA TYR A 184 -18.12 -12.99 36.22
C TYR A 184 -19.61 -13.26 36.50
N VAL A 185 -20.28 -12.27 37.12
CA VAL A 185 -21.70 -12.30 37.50
C VAL A 185 -22.54 -11.28 36.70
N GLY A 186 -21.92 -10.54 35.79
CA GLY A 186 -22.58 -9.49 35.01
C GLY A 186 -23.59 -10.02 33.99
N ARG A 187 -24.51 -9.14 33.55
CA ARG A 187 -25.53 -9.45 32.53
C ARG A 187 -24.98 -9.54 31.10
N GLY A 188 -23.67 -9.47 30.91
CA GLY A 188 -22.96 -9.59 29.63
C GLY A 188 -22.32 -8.27 29.21
N VAL A 189 -21.08 -8.33 28.73
CA VAL A 189 -20.59 -7.31 27.80
C VAL A 189 -21.40 -7.52 26.53
N ASP A 190 -21.98 -6.45 25.98
CA ASP A 190 -22.61 -6.55 24.67
C ASP A 190 -21.50 -6.86 23.66
N ALA A 191 -21.38 -8.14 23.29
CA ALA A 191 -20.38 -8.61 22.35
C ALA A 191 -20.55 -7.98 20.95
N THR A 192 -21.70 -7.34 20.69
CA THR A 192 -21.95 -6.55 19.49
C THR A 192 -21.41 -5.12 19.58
N SER A 193 -20.94 -4.70 20.75
CA SER A 193 -20.33 -3.38 20.97
C SER A 193 -19.04 -3.24 20.18
N ILE A 194 -18.94 -2.14 19.45
CA ILE A 194 -17.73 -1.73 18.73
C ILE A 194 -16.50 -1.60 19.65
N GLN A 195 -16.71 -1.30 20.94
CA GLN A 195 -15.62 -1.15 21.91
C GLN A 195 -14.77 -2.42 22.01
N VAL A 196 -15.39 -3.59 21.83
CA VAL A 196 -14.68 -4.86 21.78
C VAL A 196 -13.67 -4.88 20.64
N ALA A 197 -14.05 -4.39 19.45
CA ALA A 197 -13.16 -4.36 18.30
C ALA A 197 -12.00 -3.38 18.50
N LEU A 198 -12.26 -2.24 19.15
CA LEU A 198 -11.23 -1.25 19.49
C LEU A 198 -10.23 -1.82 20.51
N ASN A 199 -10.70 -2.53 21.54
CA ASN A 199 -9.81 -3.17 22.51
C ASN A 199 -8.92 -4.23 21.83
N VAL A 200 -9.48 -5.02 20.90
CA VAL A 200 -8.69 -6.00 20.14
C VAL A 200 -7.67 -5.33 19.22
N LEU A 201 -7.99 -4.17 18.65
CA LEU A 201 -7.05 -3.37 17.87
C LEU A 201 -5.84 -2.97 18.73
N GLU A 202 -6.08 -2.38 19.90
CA GLU A 202 -5.03 -1.96 20.82
C GLU A 202 -4.20 -3.15 21.33
N GLU A 203 -4.85 -4.24 21.71
CA GLU A 203 -4.17 -5.48 22.15
C GLU A 203 -3.31 -6.07 21.02
N PHE A 204 -3.83 -6.10 19.79
CA PHE A 204 -3.10 -6.61 18.64
C PHE A 204 -1.82 -5.81 18.40
N PHE A 205 -1.90 -4.47 18.38
CA PHE A 205 -0.73 -3.64 18.11
C PHE A 205 0.23 -3.55 19.30
N SER A 206 -0.24 -3.66 20.55
CA SER A 206 0.66 -3.75 21.71
C SER A 206 1.52 -5.01 21.69
N LYS A 207 0.96 -6.16 21.30
CA LYS A 207 1.69 -7.43 21.13
C LYS A 207 2.59 -7.48 19.89
N ASN A 208 2.30 -6.63 18.89
CA ASN A 208 2.99 -6.56 17.61
C ASN A 208 3.68 -5.20 17.44
N SER A 209 4.44 -4.77 18.45
CA SER A 209 5.07 -3.45 18.46
C SER A 209 6.18 -3.29 17.41
N SER A 210 6.90 -4.37 17.12
CA SER A 210 8.06 -4.38 16.21
C SER A 210 7.75 -4.91 14.80
N SER A 211 6.55 -5.45 14.56
CA SER A 211 6.22 -6.08 13.28
C SER A 211 5.45 -5.14 12.35
N HIS A 212 5.68 -5.28 11.05
CA HIS A 212 4.98 -4.53 10.02
C HIS A 212 3.64 -5.22 9.64
N CYS A 213 2.81 -5.47 10.65
CA CYS A 213 1.56 -6.21 10.51
C CYS A 213 0.35 -5.31 10.15
N GLU A 214 -0.71 -5.94 9.65
CA GLU A 214 -1.99 -5.31 9.31
C GLU A 214 -3.16 -6.07 9.94
N LEU A 215 -4.06 -5.33 10.59
CA LEU A 215 -5.31 -5.87 11.13
C LEU A 215 -6.46 -5.41 10.26
N LEU A 216 -7.24 -6.34 9.71
CA LEU A 216 -8.35 -6.04 8.82
C LEU A 216 -9.68 -6.36 9.51
N PHE A 217 -10.52 -5.35 9.68
CA PHE A 217 -11.89 -5.52 10.15
C PHE A 217 -12.82 -5.64 8.95
N GLY A 218 -13.42 -6.82 8.78
CA GLY A 218 -14.36 -7.09 7.69
C GLY A 218 -14.72 -8.57 7.58
N ALA A 219 -15.69 -8.89 6.73
CA ALA A 219 -16.21 -10.25 6.62
C ALA A 219 -16.40 -10.72 5.17
N LYS A 220 -16.35 -12.05 5.01
CA LYS A 220 -16.57 -12.77 3.75
C LYS A 220 -18.04 -12.79 3.30
N ASN A 221 -18.98 -12.54 4.23
CA ASN A 221 -20.44 -12.62 4.08
C ASN A 221 -21.12 -11.36 4.66
N ASN A 222 -22.45 -11.25 4.55
CA ASN A 222 -23.27 -10.09 4.98
C ASN A 222 -23.13 -9.68 6.47
N SER A 223 -22.38 -10.41 7.29
CA SER A 223 -21.98 -10.03 8.66
C SER A 223 -20.78 -9.06 8.67
N GLN A 224 -20.90 -8.00 7.85
CA GLN A 224 -19.93 -6.91 7.82
C GLN A 224 -20.08 -6.01 9.03
N TYR A 225 -19.00 -5.32 9.38
CA TYR A 225 -19.12 -4.12 10.18
C TYR A 225 -19.99 -3.13 9.41
N SER A 226 -20.89 -2.46 10.12
CA SER A 226 -21.69 -1.39 9.54
C SER A 226 -20.78 -0.22 9.12
N LEU A 227 -21.28 0.61 8.21
CA LEU A 227 -20.57 1.85 7.84
C LEU A 227 -20.29 2.74 9.06
N PHE A 228 -21.18 2.73 10.06
CA PHE A 228 -21.00 3.48 11.30
C PHE A 228 -19.82 2.95 12.12
N GLU A 229 -19.69 1.63 12.24
CA GLU A 229 -18.58 1.00 12.96
C GLU A 229 -17.25 1.16 12.24
N HIS A 230 -17.24 1.07 10.91
CA HIS A 230 -16.06 1.41 10.12
C HIS A 230 -15.62 2.85 10.40
N LYS A 231 -16.55 3.82 10.46
CA LYS A 231 -16.24 5.21 10.80
C LYS A 231 -15.67 5.34 12.22
N GLN A 232 -16.19 4.59 13.18
CA GLN A 232 -15.65 4.61 14.56
C GLN A 232 -14.25 4.02 14.63
N ILE A 233 -13.96 2.93 13.92
CA ILE A 233 -12.60 2.39 13.80
C ILE A 233 -11.66 3.43 13.19
N PHE A 234 -12.08 4.11 12.11
CA PHE A 234 -11.28 5.16 11.49
C PHE A 234 -11.01 6.31 12.47
N SER A 235 -12.06 6.84 13.08
CA SER A 235 -11.94 7.94 14.04
C SER A 235 -11.07 7.58 15.24
N HIS A 236 -11.13 6.33 15.72
CA HIS A 236 -10.28 5.87 16.81
C HIS A 236 -8.81 5.78 16.37
N VAL A 237 -8.53 5.22 15.19
CA VAL A 237 -7.16 5.11 14.65
C VAL A 237 -6.56 6.48 14.32
N ASP A 238 -7.36 7.43 13.84
CA ASP A 238 -6.89 8.78 13.52
C ASP A 238 -6.39 9.54 14.77
N ASN A 239 -6.87 9.15 15.97
CA ASN A 239 -6.39 9.67 17.25
C ASN A 239 -5.10 8.97 17.74
N LEU A 240 -4.65 7.91 17.08
CA LEU A 240 -3.45 7.14 17.43
C LEU A 240 -2.33 7.46 16.44
N PRO A 241 -1.35 8.32 16.80
CA PRO A 241 -0.37 8.86 15.84
C PRO A 241 0.51 7.79 15.19
N GLU A 242 0.71 6.65 15.85
CA GLU A 242 1.51 5.52 15.39
C GLU A 242 0.75 4.56 14.46
N LEU A 243 -0.56 4.74 14.27
CA LEU A 243 -1.40 3.88 13.44
C LEU A 243 -1.97 4.63 12.25
N GLN A 244 -2.24 3.89 11.18
CA GLN A 244 -2.93 4.37 9.98
C GLN A 244 -4.02 3.38 9.61
N VAL A 245 -5.08 3.91 9.03
CA VAL A 245 -6.22 3.14 8.54
C VAL A 245 -6.42 3.39 7.05
N ARG A 246 -6.81 2.35 6.32
CA ARG A 246 -7.18 2.39 4.91
C ARG A 246 -8.47 1.62 4.69
N SER A 247 -9.19 2.03 3.65
CA SER A 247 -10.31 1.28 3.10
C SER A 247 -9.79 0.27 2.08
N VAL A 248 -10.26 -0.98 2.17
CA VAL A 248 -9.95 -2.04 1.20
C VAL A 248 -11.26 -2.60 0.67
N ARG A 249 -11.40 -2.73 -0.65
CA ARG A 249 -12.61 -3.31 -1.26
C ARG A 249 -12.51 -4.83 -1.28
N GLY A 250 -13.53 -5.54 -0.81
CA GLY A 250 -13.64 -6.98 -1.04
C GLY A 250 -13.99 -7.28 -2.50
N PHE A 251 -13.61 -8.46 -3.01
CA PHE A 251 -14.08 -8.97 -4.30
C PHE A 251 -15.60 -9.26 -4.25
N GLY A 252 -16.43 -8.23 -4.49
CA GLY A 252 -17.89 -8.30 -4.45
C GLY A 252 -18.49 -8.45 -3.04
N ARG A 253 -17.70 -8.21 -1.99
CA ARG A 253 -18.01 -8.62 -0.60
C ARG A 253 -17.79 -7.52 0.45
N GLY A 254 -18.18 -6.29 0.11
CA GLY A 254 -18.13 -5.15 1.04
C GLY A 254 -16.78 -4.47 1.18
N VAL A 255 -16.62 -3.74 2.29
CA VAL A 255 -15.45 -2.91 2.60
C VAL A 255 -14.78 -3.43 3.87
N TYR A 256 -13.46 -3.35 3.92
CA TYR A 256 -12.64 -3.69 5.08
C TYR A 256 -11.95 -2.42 5.59
N SER A 257 -11.86 -2.26 6.92
CA SER A 257 -10.92 -1.32 7.52
C SER A 257 -9.60 -2.03 7.73
N ALA A 258 -8.57 -1.66 6.98
CA ALA A 258 -7.21 -2.15 7.18
C ALA A 258 -6.43 -1.17 8.05
N VAL A 259 -6.11 -1.59 9.27
CA VAL A 259 -5.31 -0.83 10.24
C VAL A 259 -3.89 -1.38 10.23
N SER A 260 -2.89 -0.51 10.21
CA SER A 260 -1.48 -0.90 10.30
C SER A 260 -0.69 0.19 11.01
N ARG A 261 0.51 -0.14 11.52
CA ARG A 261 1.42 0.87 12.04
C ARG A 261 1.84 1.85 10.92
N ARG A 262 2.03 3.11 11.26
CA ARG A 262 2.68 4.11 10.42
C ARG A 262 4.17 3.88 10.50
N PHE A 263 4.78 3.67 9.34
CA PHE A 263 6.23 3.62 9.18
C PHE A 263 6.62 4.77 8.28
N THR A 264 7.64 5.51 8.66
CA THR A 264 8.29 6.45 7.74
C THR A 264 9.01 5.66 6.64
N PRO A 265 9.24 6.26 5.46
CA PRO A 265 10.04 5.62 4.41
C PRO A 265 11.38 5.08 4.92
N GLN A 266 12.05 5.81 5.81
CA GLN A 266 13.32 5.44 6.44
C GLN A 266 13.19 4.21 7.36
N GLN A 267 12.17 4.18 8.21
CA GLN A 267 11.87 3.04 9.07
C GLN A 267 11.55 1.79 8.25
N LEU A 268 10.75 1.95 7.18
CA LEU A 268 10.38 0.85 6.30
C LEU A 268 11.58 0.34 5.49
N CYS A 269 12.46 1.23 5.03
CA CYS A 269 13.72 0.86 4.39
C CYS A 269 14.61 0.04 5.35
N SER A 270 14.80 0.52 6.58
CA SER A 270 15.60 -0.16 7.61
C SER A 270 15.02 -1.53 7.97
N TYR A 271 13.69 -1.63 8.09
CA TYR A 271 12.99 -2.89 8.26
C TYR A 271 13.27 -3.84 7.08
N LEU A 272 13.07 -3.40 5.84
CA LEU A 272 13.29 -4.24 4.67
C LEU A 272 14.75 -4.69 4.55
N LEU A 273 15.72 -3.83 4.87
CA LEU A 273 17.14 -4.22 4.91
C LEU A 273 17.41 -5.34 5.92
N ALA A 274 16.78 -5.28 7.10
CA ALA A 274 16.92 -6.31 8.14
C ALA A 274 16.23 -7.64 7.77
N TYR A 275 15.17 -7.60 6.96
CA TYR A 275 14.32 -8.76 6.64
C TYR A 275 14.44 -9.25 5.18
N GLY A 276 15.57 -8.99 4.51
CA GLY A 276 15.91 -9.61 3.22
C GLY A 276 15.39 -8.88 1.97
N GLN A 277 15.11 -7.57 2.08
CA GLN A 277 14.74 -6.63 1.01
C GLN A 277 13.40 -6.91 0.31
N ASP A 278 12.84 -8.10 0.45
CA ASP A 278 11.57 -8.51 -0.15
C ASP A 278 10.55 -8.95 0.91
N HIS A 279 9.51 -8.16 1.09
CA HIS A 279 8.40 -8.42 2.01
C HIS A 279 7.12 -8.72 1.25
N LEU A 280 6.11 -9.32 1.89
CA LEU A 280 4.85 -9.62 1.19
C LEU A 280 4.16 -8.35 0.67
N ARG A 281 4.32 -7.23 1.40
CA ARG A 281 3.68 -5.93 1.10
C ARG A 281 4.55 -5.00 0.26
N TYR A 282 5.86 -5.06 0.43
CA TYR A 282 6.79 -4.08 -0.12
C TYR A 282 8.04 -4.75 -0.65
N ARG A 283 8.68 -4.10 -1.60
CA ARG A 283 10.00 -4.44 -2.11
C ARG A 283 10.93 -3.25 -1.91
N LEU A 284 12.16 -3.52 -1.50
CA LEU A 284 13.23 -2.54 -1.48
C LEU A 284 14.04 -2.65 -2.78
N ILE A 285 14.27 -1.52 -3.43
CA ILE A 285 15.08 -1.40 -4.63
C ILE A 285 16.31 -0.56 -4.24
N PRO A 286 17.54 -1.08 -4.41
CA PRO A 286 18.76 -0.33 -4.11
C PRO A 286 18.97 0.81 -5.12
N PRO A 287 19.85 1.78 -4.82
CA PRO A 287 20.26 2.80 -5.78
C PRO A 287 20.76 2.17 -7.08
N GLN A 288 20.30 2.65 -8.24
CA GLN A 288 20.53 2.00 -9.53
C GLN A 288 21.68 2.59 -10.35
N GLY A 289 22.37 3.61 -9.84
CA GLY A 289 23.41 4.35 -10.57
C GLY A 289 22.87 5.13 -11.78
N PRO A 290 23.73 5.85 -12.52
CA PRO A 290 23.31 6.85 -13.52
C PRO A 290 22.75 6.27 -14.83
N GLN A 291 22.86 4.96 -15.05
CA GLN A 291 22.48 4.33 -16.32
C GLN A 291 21.06 3.74 -16.31
N ILE A 292 20.38 3.73 -15.17
CA ILE A 292 19.11 3.02 -15.00
C ILE A 292 18.02 4.02 -14.62
N GLN A 293 17.04 4.20 -15.52
CA GLN A 293 15.81 4.89 -15.18
C GLN A 293 14.92 3.99 -14.33
N LEU A 294 14.37 4.54 -13.24
CA LEU A 294 13.37 3.84 -12.46
C LEU A 294 12.11 3.72 -13.32
N LEU A 295 11.83 2.50 -13.79
CA LEU A 295 10.56 2.21 -14.43
C LEU A 295 9.46 2.43 -13.40
N LEU A 296 8.66 3.48 -13.61
CA LEU A 296 7.47 3.74 -12.81
C LEU A 296 6.57 2.48 -12.82
N PRO A 297 5.79 2.25 -11.75
CA PRO A 297 4.95 1.06 -11.61
C PRO A 297 4.12 0.72 -12.85
N ASP A 298 3.62 1.72 -13.57
CA ASP A 298 2.81 1.52 -14.78
C ASP A 298 3.55 0.79 -15.92
N ALA A 299 4.88 0.91 -16.00
CA ALA A 299 5.69 0.17 -16.97
C ALA A 299 5.93 -1.29 -16.57
N GLN A 300 5.79 -1.64 -15.28
CA GLN A 300 5.99 -3.01 -14.78
C GLN A 300 4.69 -3.82 -14.70
N TYR A 301 3.54 -3.15 -14.65
CA TYR A 301 2.22 -3.76 -14.49
C TYR A 301 1.32 -3.63 -15.72
N SER A 302 1.91 -3.47 -16.92
CA SER A 302 1.14 -3.71 -18.15
C SER A 302 0.51 -5.10 -18.09
N PRO A 303 -0.80 -5.24 -18.37
CA PRO A 303 -1.46 -6.55 -18.43
C PRO A 303 -0.71 -7.54 -19.33
N ASP A 304 0.02 -7.04 -20.32
CA ASP A 304 0.79 -7.85 -21.27
C ASP A 304 2.08 -8.42 -20.66
N ILE A 305 2.72 -7.71 -19.73
CA ILE A 305 3.89 -8.19 -18.98
C ILE A 305 3.46 -9.21 -17.92
N VAL A 306 2.33 -8.99 -17.26
CA VAL A 306 1.77 -9.98 -16.33
C VAL A 306 1.37 -11.25 -17.10
N ARG A 307 0.78 -11.13 -18.29
CA ARG A 307 0.45 -12.28 -19.16
C ARG A 307 1.68 -13.02 -19.69
N SER A 308 2.81 -12.35 -19.92
CA SER A 308 4.02 -13.01 -20.40
C SER A 308 4.71 -13.84 -19.32
N VAL A 309 4.71 -13.36 -18.07
CA VAL A 309 5.29 -14.09 -16.92
C VAL A 309 4.47 -15.35 -16.56
N PHE A 310 3.16 -15.35 -16.77
CA PHE A 310 2.30 -16.54 -16.58
C PHE A 310 2.14 -17.41 -17.83
N LYS A 311 2.82 -17.09 -18.93
CA LYS A 311 2.91 -17.92 -20.15
C LYS A 311 4.31 -18.51 -20.31
N THR A 312 4.82 -19.22 -19.31
CA THR A 312 5.95 -20.13 -19.52
C THR A 312 5.83 -21.37 -18.64
N SER A 313 5.24 -22.44 -19.21
CA SER A 313 5.75 -23.82 -19.14
C SER A 313 4.75 -24.81 -19.78
N GLU A 314 4.54 -24.73 -21.09
CA GLU A 314 4.09 -25.89 -21.89
C GLU A 314 4.78 -25.85 -23.24
N THR A 315 6.07 -26.15 -23.26
CA THR A 315 6.77 -26.70 -24.43
C THR A 315 8.01 -27.43 -23.95
N ALA A 316 7.83 -28.68 -23.51
CA ALA A 316 8.89 -29.66 -23.60
C ALA A 316 9.09 -30.04 -25.09
N PRO A 317 10.32 -30.19 -25.60
CA PRO A 317 10.54 -30.65 -26.95
C PRO A 317 10.34 -32.16 -26.99
N HIS A 318 9.20 -32.62 -27.51
CA HIS A 318 9.04 -34.02 -27.89
C HIS A 318 9.55 -34.24 -29.31
N THR A 319 10.59 -35.06 -29.36
CA THR A 319 11.21 -35.65 -30.53
C THR A 319 10.17 -36.32 -31.44
N GLN A 320 10.32 -36.09 -32.73
CA GLN A 320 9.49 -36.64 -33.80
C GLN A 320 9.62 -38.16 -33.90
N SER A 321 8.48 -38.86 -34.00
CA SER A 321 8.38 -40.09 -34.79
C SER A 321 6.99 -40.22 -35.39
N HIS A 322 6.95 -40.35 -36.71
CA HIS A 322 5.82 -40.66 -37.58
C HIS A 322 4.96 -41.84 -37.08
N VAL A 323 3.64 -41.76 -37.28
CA VAL A 323 2.78 -42.68 -38.08
C VAL A 323 1.31 -42.19 -38.03
N GLN A 324 0.69 -42.04 -39.21
CA GLN A 324 -0.77 -41.86 -39.46
C GLN A 324 -1.39 -43.24 -39.81
N PRO A 325 -2.71 -43.40 -40.02
CA PRO A 325 -3.89 -42.88 -39.30
C PRO A 325 -4.96 -43.99 -39.08
N SER A 326 -5.98 -43.79 -38.23
CA SER A 326 -7.27 -44.47 -38.44
C SER A 326 -8.48 -43.79 -37.76
N LEU A 327 -9.53 -43.67 -38.57
CA LEU A 327 -10.92 -43.29 -38.30
C LEU A 327 -11.53 -43.86 -36.99
N ARG A 328 -12.38 -43.07 -36.32
CA ARG A 328 -13.80 -43.44 -36.07
C ARG A 328 -14.63 -42.30 -35.45
N SER A 329 -15.80 -42.15 -36.07
CA SER A 329 -17.00 -41.43 -35.67
C SER A 329 -17.58 -41.87 -34.33
N GLY A 330 -18.24 -40.96 -33.60
CA GLY A 330 -19.08 -41.32 -32.46
C GLY A 330 -19.94 -40.16 -31.96
N SER A 331 -21.12 -40.01 -32.56
CA SER A 331 -22.22 -39.13 -32.15
C SER A 331 -22.81 -39.58 -30.81
N PHE A 332 -23.15 -38.66 -29.90
CA PHE A 332 -24.14 -38.92 -28.86
C PHE A 332 -25.11 -37.75 -28.65
N ARG A 333 -26.39 -38.05 -28.89
CA ARG A 333 -27.59 -37.29 -28.57
C ARG A 333 -28.14 -37.74 -27.22
N GLY A 334 -28.92 -36.87 -26.59
CA GLY A 334 -29.94 -37.20 -25.57
C GLY A 334 -29.80 -36.29 -24.35
N GLY A 335 -30.83 -35.68 -23.78
CA GLY A 335 -32.27 -35.82 -23.95
C GLY A 335 -32.96 -35.03 -22.82
N ARG A 336 -34.22 -34.68 -23.07
CA ARG A 336 -35.10 -33.78 -22.29
C ARG A 336 -35.52 -34.33 -20.91
N GLY A 337 -36.03 -33.45 -20.04
CA GLY A 337 -36.96 -33.80 -18.95
C GLY A 337 -37.29 -32.62 -18.02
N TYR A 338 -38.35 -31.83 -18.30
CA TYR A 338 -39.63 -31.76 -17.56
C TYR A 338 -39.57 -31.09 -16.16
N ARG A 339 -40.15 -29.87 -16.01
CA ARG A 339 -41.51 -29.52 -15.50
C ARG A 339 -41.64 -29.53 -13.97
N GLY A 340 -42.10 -28.39 -13.41
CA GLY A 340 -42.61 -28.31 -12.05
C GLY A 340 -43.16 -26.91 -11.70
N ASN A 341 -44.40 -26.65 -12.10
CA ASN A 341 -45.21 -25.51 -11.63
C ASN A 341 -45.57 -25.67 -10.15
N ALA A 342 -45.53 -24.58 -9.38
CA ALA A 342 -46.40 -24.41 -8.21
C ALA A 342 -46.69 -22.92 -7.97
N LYS A 343 -47.86 -22.47 -8.46
CA LYS A 343 -48.59 -21.32 -7.91
C LYS A 343 -49.35 -21.81 -6.68
N ARG A 344 -49.29 -21.06 -5.58
CA ARG A 344 -50.43 -20.79 -4.69
C ARG A 344 -50.09 -19.56 -3.86
N GLY A 345 -50.86 -18.50 -4.09
CA GLY A 345 -50.87 -17.33 -3.22
C GLY A 345 -51.80 -17.54 -2.02
N LEU A 346 -51.74 -16.59 -1.09
CA LEU A 346 -52.92 -16.00 -0.45
C LEU A 346 -52.44 -14.82 0.41
N LEU A 347 -52.93 -13.64 0.06
CA LEU A 347 -53.03 -12.46 0.92
C LEU A 347 -54.46 -12.43 1.44
N LYS A 348 -54.62 -12.37 2.76
CA LYS A 348 -55.48 -11.41 3.46
C LYS A 348 -55.12 -11.42 4.94
#